data_AF-A0A3G2TCX0-F1
#
_entry.id   AF-A0A3G2TCX0-F1
#
_cell.length_a   1.000
_cell.length_b   1.000
_cell.length_c   1.000
_cell.angle_alpha   90.00
_cell.angle_beta   90.00
_cell.angle_gamma   90.00
#
_symmetry.space_group_name_H-M   'P 1'
#
loop_
_entity.id
_entity.type
_entity.pdbx_description
1 polymer ?
#
loop_
_entity_poly.entity_id
_entity_poly.type
_entity_poly.pdbx_seq_one_letter_code
_entity_poly.pdbx_strand_id
1 'polypeptide(L)'
;MGIDLATDPIVFDSLLDNLNINARVYQTNFTFHPKVYIFQKLDNSYVAYIGSSNTTNWGLEKNVEMNFQVNDQAECVKLLKWFNEHYERGYIITQDFIEKYKTMYSHIKLNINLLKRQ
;
A
#
# COMPACT_ATOMS: atom_id res chain seq x y z
N MET A 1 -14.52 -9.78 -8.45
CA MET A 1 -14.14 -8.80 -7.41
C MET A 1 -12.70 -8.38 -7.69
N GLY A 2 -12.40 -7.11 -8.00
CA GLY A 2 -11.03 -6.79 -8.43
C GLY A 2 -10.70 -5.36 -8.91
N ILE A 3 -11.66 -4.43 -9.04
CA ILE A 3 -11.33 -2.99 -9.27
C ILE A 3 -11.33 -2.20 -7.97
N ASP A 4 -12.18 -2.55 -7.00
CA ASP A 4 -12.18 -1.88 -5.68
C ASP A 4 -10.88 -2.06 -4.89
N LEU A 5 -9.95 -2.89 -5.39
CA LEU A 5 -8.63 -3.12 -4.82
C LEU A 5 -7.49 -2.44 -5.60
N ALA A 6 -7.75 -1.93 -6.80
CA ALA A 6 -6.72 -1.27 -7.59
C ALA A 6 -6.52 0.16 -7.08
N THR A 7 -5.29 0.50 -6.71
CA THR A 7 -4.92 1.86 -6.31
C THR A 7 -5.25 2.85 -7.42
N ASP A 8 -6.01 3.90 -7.12
CA ASP A 8 -6.32 4.91 -8.13
C ASP A 8 -5.02 5.55 -8.65
N PRO A 9 -4.83 5.70 -9.98
CA PRO A 9 -3.61 6.26 -10.55
C PRO A 9 -3.20 7.62 -9.97
N ILE A 10 -4.16 8.45 -9.54
CA ILE A 10 -3.88 9.77 -8.94
C ILE A 10 -3.04 9.67 -7.67
N VAL A 11 -3.09 8.54 -6.96
CA VAL A 11 -2.26 8.28 -5.78
C VAL A 11 -0.79 8.22 -6.19
N PHE A 12 -0.47 7.60 -7.33
CA PHE A 12 0.92 7.51 -7.79
C PHE A 12 1.45 8.84 -8.28
N ASP A 13 0.62 9.66 -8.94
CA ASP A 13 0.98 11.05 -9.27
C ASP A 13 1.29 11.83 -7.98
N SER A 14 0.42 11.74 -6.98
CA SER A 14 0.60 12.43 -5.68
C SER A 14 1.85 11.97 -4.91
N LEU A 15 2.19 10.67 -5.02
CA LEU A 15 3.41 10.11 -4.42
C LEU A 15 4.67 10.59 -5.15
N LEU A 16 4.63 10.69 -6.47
CA LEU A 16 5.77 11.14 -7.26
C LEU A 16 6.08 12.63 -7.02
N ASP A 17 5.04 13.46 -6.84
CA ASP A 17 5.18 14.89 -6.57
C ASP A 17 5.68 15.21 -5.16
N ASN A 18 5.56 14.26 -4.21
CA ASN A 18 5.97 14.45 -2.82
C ASN A 18 7.35 13.83 -2.53
N LEU A 19 8.39 14.66 -2.64
CA LEU A 19 9.79 14.25 -2.42
C LEU A 19 10.09 13.76 -1.00
N ASN A 20 9.21 14.00 -0.02
CA ASN A 20 9.37 13.49 1.35
C ASN A 20 8.87 12.06 1.51
N ILE A 21 8.23 11.48 0.48
CA ILE A 21 7.72 10.11 0.51
C ILE A 21 8.56 9.26 -0.44
N ASN A 22 9.18 8.22 0.11
CA ASN A 22 9.83 7.19 -0.69
C ASN A 22 8.90 5.98 -0.77
N ALA A 23 8.25 5.82 -1.93
CA ALA A 23 7.24 4.80 -2.16
C ALA A 23 7.64 3.86 -3.29
N ARG A 24 7.26 2.60 -3.14
CA ARG A 24 7.48 1.54 -4.12
C ARG A 24 6.24 0.67 -4.27
N VAL A 25 6.10 0.09 -5.46
CA VAL A 25 5.01 -0.81 -5.79
C VAL A 25 5.52 -2.23 -5.82
N TYR A 26 5.10 -3.04 -4.84
CA TYR A 26 5.40 -4.47 -4.84
C TYR A 26 4.39 -5.22 -5.71
N GLN A 27 4.86 -5.79 -6.82
CA GLN A 27 4.03 -6.58 -7.72
C GLN A 27 4.26 -8.07 -7.48
N THR A 28 3.18 -8.84 -7.40
CA THR A 28 3.20 -10.29 -7.21
C THR A 28 2.01 -10.91 -7.92
N ASN A 29 2.08 -12.22 -8.21
CA ASN A 29 0.98 -12.98 -8.79
C ASN A 29 -0.14 -13.27 -7.77
N PHE A 30 0.06 -12.90 -6.50
CA PHE A 30 -0.88 -13.10 -5.41
C PHE A 30 -1.40 -11.76 -4.86
N THR A 31 -2.50 -11.78 -4.11
CA THR A 31 -2.99 -10.58 -3.44
C THR A 31 -2.03 -10.15 -2.33
N PHE A 32 -1.45 -8.96 -2.45
CA PHE A 32 -0.70 -8.32 -1.37
C PHE A 32 -1.68 -7.55 -0.46
N HIS A 33 -2.11 -8.20 0.63
CA HIS A 33 -3.08 -7.65 1.58
C HIS A 33 -2.57 -7.28 3.00
N PRO A 34 -1.28 -7.40 3.39
CA PRO A 34 -0.83 -6.90 4.68
C PRO A 34 -1.11 -5.40 4.86
N LYS A 35 -1.59 -4.99 6.04
CA LYS A 35 -1.53 -3.60 6.49
C LYS A 35 -0.70 -3.54 7.76
N VAL A 36 0.48 -2.96 7.61
CA VAL A 36 1.49 -2.88 8.65
C VAL A 36 2.03 -1.45 8.65
N TYR A 37 2.01 -0.83 9.82
CA TYR A 37 2.54 0.51 10.06
C TYR A 37 3.69 0.37 11.05
N ILE A 38 4.87 0.86 10.70
CA ILE A 38 6.06 0.79 11.56
C ILE A 38 6.54 2.22 11.77
N PHE A 39 6.69 2.63 13.02
CA PHE A 39 7.14 3.97 13.39
C PHE A 39 8.39 3.87 14.24
N GLN A 40 9.38 4.69 13.90
CA GLN A 40 10.53 4.95 14.78
C GLN A 40 10.18 6.15 15.68
N LYS A 41 10.33 5.97 16.98
CA LYS A 41 10.13 7.02 17.99
C LYS A 41 11.40 7.87 18.14
N LEU A 42 11.28 9.01 18.82
CA LEU A 42 12.38 9.93 19.07
C LEU A 42 13.55 9.32 19.87
N ASP A 43 13.27 8.30 20.69
CA ASP A 43 14.28 7.56 21.46
C ASP A 43 14.93 6.42 20.66
N ASN A 44 14.69 6.37 19.34
CA ASN A 44 15.11 5.31 18.41
C ASN A 44 14.46 3.94 18.63
N SER A 45 13.51 3.80 19.56
CA SER A 45 12.70 2.58 19.66
C SER A 45 11.64 2.53 18.57
N TYR A 46 11.14 1.33 18.26
CA TYR A 46 10.09 1.12 17.28
C TYR A 46 8.74 0.83 17.95
N VAL A 47 7.67 1.15 17.24
CA VAL A 47 6.32 0.63 17.50
C VAL A 47 5.71 0.25 16.17
N ALA A 48 5.03 -0.88 16.12
CA ALA A 48 4.31 -1.30 14.93
C ALA A 48 2.82 -1.52 15.21
N TYR A 49 2.00 -1.36 14.18
CA TYR A 49 0.59 -1.69 14.18
C TYR A 49 0.32 -2.63 13.02
N ILE A 50 -0.37 -3.73 13.30
CA ILE A 50 -0.76 -4.73 12.30
C ILE A 50 -2.25 -4.96 12.44
N GLY A 51 -2.97 -4.97 11.31
CA GLY A 51 -4.40 -5.22 11.36
C GLY A 51 -5.11 -5.08 10.02
N SER A 52 -6.39 -4.76 10.09
CA SER A 52 -7.28 -4.68 8.93
C SER A 52 -7.39 -3.27 8.32
N SER A 53 -6.98 -2.22 9.06
CA SER A 53 -7.04 -0.83 8.61
C SER A 53 -6.20 -0.57 7.37
N ASN A 54 -6.85 -0.12 6.29
CA ASN A 54 -6.14 0.47 5.14
C ASN A 54 -5.76 1.93 5.42
N THR A 55 -4.72 2.43 4.72
CA THR A 55 -4.30 3.85 4.78
C THR A 55 -5.26 4.73 3.99
N THR A 56 -6.49 4.84 4.48
CA THR A 56 -7.58 5.64 3.91
C THR A 56 -8.33 6.31 5.05
N ASN A 57 -8.99 7.45 4.83
CA ASN A 57 -9.76 8.11 5.89
C ASN A 57 -10.79 7.17 6.53
N TRP A 58 -11.40 6.28 5.73
CA TRP A 58 -12.36 5.31 6.25
C TRP A 58 -11.72 4.22 7.10
N GLY A 59 -10.59 3.64 6.64
CA GLY A 59 -9.85 2.63 7.40
C GLY A 59 -9.22 3.17 8.69
N LEU A 60 -9.04 4.48 8.82
CA LEU A 60 -8.49 5.13 10.00
C LEU A 60 -9.55 5.63 10.99
N GLU A 61 -10.76 5.96 10.52
CA GLU A 61 -11.75 6.67 11.36
C GLU A 61 -13.17 6.10 11.35
N LYS A 62 -13.58 5.37 10.31
CA LYS A 62 -15.00 5.04 10.08
C LYS A 62 -15.31 3.55 10.07
N ASN A 63 -14.40 2.76 9.53
CA ASN A 63 -14.58 1.32 9.44
C ASN A 63 -14.47 0.69 10.83
N VAL A 64 -15.19 -0.41 11.03
CA VAL A 64 -14.92 -1.30 12.17
C VAL A 64 -13.67 -2.11 11.81
N GLU A 65 -12.55 -1.72 12.40
CA GLU A 65 -11.23 -2.31 12.11
C GLU A 65 -10.64 -2.93 13.39
N MET A 66 -9.85 -3.99 13.19
CA MET A 66 -9.10 -4.63 14.26
C MET A 66 -7.61 -4.39 14.01
N ASN A 67 -6.93 -3.79 14.97
CA ASN A 67 -5.49 -3.57 14.92
C ASN A 67 -4.84 -4.02 16.24
N PHE A 68 -3.62 -4.52 16.15
CA PHE A 68 -2.79 -4.87 17.29
C PHE A 68 -1.53 -4.01 17.30
N GLN A 69 -1.21 -3.46 18.47
CA GLN A 69 0.02 -2.70 18.69
C GLN A 69 1.14 -3.63 19.17
N VAL A 70 2.28 -3.56 18.50
CA VAL A 70 3.50 -4.29 18.86
C VAL A 70 4.51 -3.29 19.42
N ASN A 71 4.90 -3.47 20.67
CA ASN A 71 5.92 -2.66 21.36
C ASN A 71 7.22 -3.42 21.62
N ASP A 72 7.21 -4.75 21.49
CA ASP A 72 8.42 -5.57 21.62
C ASP A 72 9.41 -5.20 20.50
N GLN A 73 10.64 -4.83 20.89
CA GLN A 73 11.62 -4.33 19.93
C GLN A 73 12.14 -5.43 19.01
N ALA A 74 12.27 -6.67 19.49
CA ALA A 74 12.72 -7.77 18.64
C ALA A 74 11.67 -8.08 17.57
N GLU A 75 10.38 -8.08 17.91
CA GLU A 75 9.29 -8.24 16.95
C GLU A 75 9.20 -7.05 15.98
N CYS A 76 9.37 -5.81 16.45
CA CYS A 76 9.40 -4.64 15.56
C CYS A 76 10.55 -4.71 14.55
N VAL A 77 11.74 -5.15 14.97
CA VAL A 77 12.89 -5.33 14.07
C VAL A 77 12.62 -6.41 13.02
N LYS A 78 11.94 -7.51 13.39
CA LYS A 78 11.52 -8.54 12.42
C LYS A 78 10.53 -7.98 11.40
N LEU A 79 9.57 -7.17 11.83
CA LEU A 79 8.61 -6.50 10.93
C LEU A 79 9.31 -5.50 10.02
N LEU A 80 10.27 -4.74 10.53
CA LEU A 80 11.06 -3.81 9.73
C LEU A 80 11.91 -4.54 8.68
N LYS A 81 12.54 -5.66 9.05
CA LYS A 81 13.27 -6.51 8.11
C LYS A 81 12.33 -7.05 7.02
N TRP A 82 11.18 -7.58 7.41
CA TRP A 82 10.15 -8.03 6.47
C TRP A 82 9.73 -6.90 5.51
N PHE A 83 9.48 -5.69 6.03
CA PHE A 83 9.13 -4.54 5.22
C PHE A 83 10.24 -4.23 4.20
N ASN A 84 11.49 -4.12 4.66
CA ASN A 84 12.63 -3.80 3.80
C ASN A 84 12.81 -4.82 2.67
N GLU A 85 12.68 -6.12 2.95
CA GLU A 85 12.76 -7.18 1.93
C GLU A 85 11.68 -7.04 0.83
N HIS A 86 10.47 -6.60 1.18
CA HIS A 86 9.40 -6.36 0.20
C HIS A 86 9.60 -5.04 -0.52
N TYR A 87 10.02 -4.01 0.22
CA TYR A 87 10.28 -2.69 -0.30
C TYR A 87 11.39 -2.71 -1.36
N GLU A 88 12.52 -3.36 -1.08
CA GLU A 88 13.66 -3.46 -2.02
C GLU A 88 13.29 -4.17 -3.33
N ARG A 89 12.38 -5.14 -3.27
CA ARG A 89 11.82 -5.85 -4.43
C ARG A 89 10.72 -5.06 -5.15
N GLY A 90 10.25 -3.97 -4.57
CA GLY A 90 9.22 -3.12 -5.17
C GLY A 90 9.78 -2.24 -6.29
N TYR A 91 8.95 -2.00 -7.30
CA TYR A 91 9.23 -1.07 -8.39
C TYR A 91 9.24 0.37 -7.88
N ILE A 92 10.22 1.14 -8.33
CA ILE A 92 10.26 2.59 -8.10
C ILE A 92 9.12 3.22 -8.90
N ILE A 93 8.39 4.13 -8.26
CA ILE A 93 7.36 4.91 -8.94
C ILE A 93 8.07 5.96 -9.80
N THR A 94 7.93 5.84 -11.11
CA THR A 94 8.46 6.77 -12.12
C THR A 94 7.32 7.22 -13.03
N GLN A 95 7.53 8.29 -13.80
CA GLN A 95 6.53 8.72 -14.78
C GLN A 95 6.16 7.59 -15.76
N ASP A 96 7.15 6.84 -16.27
CA ASP A 96 6.92 5.70 -17.17
C ASP A 96 6.09 4.58 -16.51
N PHE A 97 6.34 4.30 -15.21
CA PHE A 97 5.50 3.38 -14.45
C PHE A 97 4.04 3.86 -14.39
N ILE A 98 3.82 5.14 -14.10
CA ILE A 98 2.48 5.72 -13.96
C ILE A 98 1.71 5.68 -15.29
N GLU A 99 2.34 6.02 -16.41
CA GLU A 99 1.69 5.98 -17.74
C GLU A 99 1.28 4.55 -18.13
N LYS A 100 2.16 3.58 -17.90
CA LYS A 100 1.85 2.15 -18.11
C LYS A 100 0.70 1.70 -17.20
N TYR A 101 0.73 2.11 -15.94
CA TYR A 101 -0.32 1.79 -14.98
C TYR A 101 -1.68 2.39 -15.39
N LYS A 102 -1.73 3.67 -15.79
CA LYS A 102 -2.95 4.36 -16.26
C LYS A 102 -3.59 3.65 -17.45
N THR A 103 -2.76 3.20 -18.39
CA THR A 103 -3.20 2.42 -19.55
C THR A 103 -3.86 1.10 -19.10
N MET A 104 -3.18 0.33 -18.25
CA MET A 104 -3.72 -0.94 -17.72
C MET A 104 -5.02 -0.72 -16.92
N TYR A 105 -5.03 0.27 -16.02
CA TYR A 105 -6.17 0.60 -15.16
C TYR A 105 -7.43 0.95 -15.97
N SER A 106 -7.27 1.76 -17.03
CA SER A 106 -8.39 2.14 -17.91
C SER A 106 -8.95 0.95 -18.70
N HIS A 107 -8.10 0.05 -19.21
CA HIS A 107 -8.56 -1.20 -19.85
C HIS A 107 -9.37 -2.09 -18.90
N ILE A 108 -8.89 -2.27 -17.66
CA ILE A 108 -9.59 -3.08 -16.64
C ILE A 108 -10.96 -2.46 -16.31
N LYS A 109 -11.00 -1.14 -16.10
CA LYS A 109 -12.23 -0.42 -15.78
C LYS A 109 -13.27 -0.51 -16.91
N LEU A 110 -12.82 -0.41 -18.17
CA LEU A 110 -13.68 -0.54 -19.34
C LEU A 110 -14.28 -1.95 -19.45
N ASN A 111 -13.46 -2.99 -19.29
CA ASN A 111 -13.90 -4.38 -19.35
C ASN A 111 -14.96 -4.71 -18.30
N ILE A 112 -14.84 -4.18 -17.10
CA ILE A 112 -15.83 -4.46 -16.05
C ILE A 112 -17.11 -3.66 -16.25
N ASN A 113 -17.03 -2.44 -16.79
CA ASN A 113 -18.23 -1.71 -17.20
C ASN A 113 -19.00 -2.44 -18.30
N LEU A 114 -18.31 -3.13 -19.22
CA LEU A 114 -18.94 -3.99 -20.22
C LEU A 114 -19.62 -5.22 -19.59
N LEU A 115 -18.95 -5.88 -18.65
CA LEU A 115 -19.51 -7.04 -17.92
C LEU A 115 -20.73 -6.68 -17.07
N LYS A 116 -20.77 -5.48 -16.48
CA LYS A 116 -21.92 -5.00 -15.67
C LYS A 116 -23.15 -4.60 -16.50
N ARG A 117 -23.03 -4.51 -17.83
CA ARG A 117 -24.11 -4.12 -18.76
C ARG A 117 -24.81 -5.32 -19.42
N GLN A 118 -24.35 -6.55 -19.15
CA GLN A 118 -25.01 -7.81 -19.54
C GLN A 118 -25.80 -8.34 -18.35
#